data_AF-A0A7X4JL26-F1
#
_entry.id   AF-A0A7X4JL26-F1
#
_cell.length_a   1.000
_cell.length_b   1.000
_cell.length_c   1.000
_cell.angle_alpha   90.00
_cell.angle_beta   90.00
_cell.angle_gamma   90.00
#
_symmetry.space_group_name_H-M   'P 1'
#
loop_
_entity.id
_entity.type
_entity.pdbx_description
1 polymer ?
#
loop_
_entity_poly.entity_id
_entity_poly.type
_entity_poly.pdbx_seq_one_letter_code
_entity_poly.pdbx_strand_id
1 'polypeptide(L)'
;MFRAGCPSRRHNTKRRLCPAIQTYGRRIRTPSCRPRRSCLYLFTWTNFLATQRRDSDLCLTNSEGFAMNNIEIKYTITHEWAEILDSKECSVGITERAQEIYSNIIFIELPSLGEFEQDEIMGHLETSDGRNFYIHAPVSGEVYEVNTALEDDIELLNRFPEGDGWICKLRIENPSEIEALLTLPEYEAYEEEELNEEEYLPETDFYENIEDY
;
A
#
# COMPACT_ATOMS: atom_id res chain seq x y z
N MET A 1 -42.84 37.73 40.97
CA MET A 1 -42.50 36.40 40.45
C MET A 1 -41.07 36.42 39.94
N PHE A 2 -40.27 35.48 40.45
CA PHE A 2 -38.95 34.99 40.01
C PHE A 2 -37.80 35.95 39.68
N ARG A 3 -36.89 36.04 40.66
CA ARG A 3 -35.45 36.26 40.51
C ARG A 3 -34.79 35.05 39.83
N ALA A 4 -33.70 35.28 39.09
CA ALA A 4 -32.34 34.85 39.45
C ALA A 4 -31.48 34.57 38.19
N GLY A 5 -30.45 35.40 38.00
CA GLY A 5 -29.30 35.06 37.16
C GLY A 5 -28.36 34.12 37.92
N CYS A 6 -27.91 33.07 37.24
CA CYS A 6 -26.88 32.16 37.71
C CYS A 6 -25.49 32.71 37.36
N PRO A 7 -24.54 32.72 38.32
CA PRO A 7 -23.15 32.44 38.00
C PRO A 7 -22.62 31.33 38.89
N SER A 8 -22.15 30.22 38.30
CA SER A 8 -21.40 29.20 39.04
C SER A 8 -20.06 28.93 38.36
N ARG A 9 -19.04 29.69 38.75
CA ARG A 9 -17.63 29.32 38.59
C ARG A 9 -17.16 28.74 39.93
N ARG A 10 -17.00 27.41 39.99
CA ARG A 10 -16.23 26.72 41.03
C ARG A 10 -15.46 25.59 40.35
N HIS A 11 -14.15 25.75 40.18
CA HIS A 11 -13.25 24.63 39.97
C HIS A 11 -12.61 24.34 41.32
N ASN A 12 -13.07 23.26 41.96
CA ASN A 12 -12.49 22.77 43.19
C ASN A 12 -11.40 21.75 42.85
N THR A 13 -10.22 22.04 43.40
CA THR A 13 -9.09 21.17 43.60
C THR A 13 -9.47 19.73 43.96
N LYS A 14 -8.81 18.75 43.35
CA LYS A 14 -8.28 17.57 44.05
C LYS A 14 -7.26 16.83 43.18
N ARG A 15 -6.01 16.97 43.62
CA ARG A 15 -4.87 16.10 43.32
C ARG A 15 -5.31 14.64 43.46
N ARG A 16 -5.04 13.82 42.45
CA ARG A 16 -4.86 12.38 42.62
C ARG A 16 -3.48 12.02 42.13
N LEU A 17 -2.67 11.58 43.09
CA LEU A 17 -1.34 11.06 42.96
C LEU A 17 -1.40 9.73 42.20
N CYS A 18 -0.62 9.58 41.14
CA CYS A 18 -0.34 8.28 40.54
C CYS A 18 0.59 7.49 41.49
N PRO A 19 0.28 6.21 41.79
CA PRO A 19 1.14 5.41 42.64
C PRO A 19 2.40 4.96 41.90
N ALA A 20 3.48 4.90 42.67
CA ALA A 20 4.84 4.61 42.25
C ALA A 20 4.98 3.23 41.58
N ILE A 21 5.73 3.23 40.49
CA ILE A 21 6.27 2.06 39.79
C ILE A 21 7.26 1.36 40.74
N GLN A 22 6.89 0.19 41.24
CA GLN A 22 7.81 -0.71 41.93
C GLN A 22 8.65 -1.46 40.89
N THR A 23 9.93 -1.11 40.83
CA THR A 23 10.96 -1.80 40.07
C THR A 23 11.28 -3.15 40.73
N TYR A 24 10.87 -4.26 40.11
CA TYR A 24 11.33 -5.59 40.49
C TYR A 24 12.73 -5.85 39.92
N GLY A 25 13.76 -5.55 40.72
CA GLY A 25 15.13 -5.98 40.47
C GLY A 25 15.29 -7.48 40.73
N ARG A 26 15.21 -8.31 39.69
CA ARG A 26 15.66 -9.71 39.76
C ARG A 26 17.19 -9.76 39.66
N ARG A 27 17.83 -10.10 40.78
CA ARG A 27 19.25 -10.48 40.87
C ARG A 27 19.49 -11.75 40.07
N ILE A 28 20.23 -11.64 38.97
CA ILE A 28 20.88 -12.80 38.35
C ILE A 28 22.15 -13.09 39.15
N ARG A 29 22.14 -14.17 39.94
CA ARG A 29 23.36 -14.74 40.53
C ARG A 29 24.02 -15.59 39.46
N THR A 30 25.14 -15.11 38.93
CA THR A 30 26.04 -15.92 38.11
C THR A 30 26.74 -16.97 38.99
N PRO A 31 26.85 -18.23 38.55
CA PRO A 31 27.65 -19.21 39.26
C PRO A 31 29.13 -18.92 39.05
N SER A 32 29.81 -18.58 40.15
CA SER A 32 31.26 -18.61 40.26
C SER A 32 31.75 -20.05 40.22
N CYS A 33 32.48 -20.45 39.18
CA CYS A 33 33.40 -21.58 39.25
C CYS A 33 34.74 -21.19 38.63
N ARG A 34 35.77 -21.36 39.46
CA ARG A 34 37.15 -20.91 39.25
C ARG A 34 37.83 -21.66 38.10
N PRO A 35 38.83 -21.04 37.43
CA PRO A 35 39.73 -21.75 36.55
C PRO A 35 40.80 -22.46 37.39
N ARG A 36 41.08 -23.73 37.09
CA ARG A 36 42.37 -24.33 37.45
C ARG A 36 42.81 -25.37 36.42
N ARG A 37 43.86 -24.93 35.70
CA ARG A 37 45.13 -25.62 35.45
C ARG A 37 45.25 -26.54 34.22
N SER A 38 46.31 -26.17 33.48
CA SER A 38 47.31 -27.00 32.79
C SER A 38 46.93 -27.71 31.49
N CYS A 39 47.19 -26.98 30.40
CA CYS A 39 48.15 -27.30 29.35
C CYS A 39 48.81 -28.70 29.33
N LEU A 40 48.89 -29.20 28.08
CA LEU A 40 49.76 -30.25 27.54
C LEU A 40 49.31 -31.68 27.86
N TYR A 41 48.85 -32.42 26.85
CA TYR A 41 49.63 -33.51 26.23
C TYR A 41 48.97 -33.96 24.92
N LEU A 42 49.82 -34.47 24.05
CA LEU A 42 49.65 -34.86 22.64
C LEU A 42 49.05 -36.29 22.48
N PHE A 43 48.79 -36.69 21.23
CA PHE A 43 48.48 -38.06 20.73
C PHE A 43 47.06 -38.59 21.09
N THR A 44 46.28 -39.29 20.26
CA THR A 44 46.41 -39.91 18.93
C THR A 44 45.03 -40.31 18.40
N TRP A 45 44.91 -40.44 17.08
CA TRP A 45 43.89 -41.19 16.34
C TRP A 45 43.49 -42.54 16.98
N THR A 46 42.19 -42.82 17.07
CA THR A 46 41.56 -44.07 16.58
C THR A 46 40.04 -43.95 16.50
N ASN A 47 39.49 -44.53 15.44
CA ASN A 47 38.08 -44.67 15.10
C ASN A 47 37.22 -45.29 16.20
N PHE A 48 35.96 -44.83 16.32
CA PHE A 48 34.88 -45.71 16.79
C PHE A 48 33.58 -45.46 16.02
N LEU A 49 33.01 -46.56 15.56
CA LEU A 49 31.86 -46.69 14.70
C LEU A 49 30.56 -46.28 15.40
N ALA A 50 29.66 -45.75 14.57
CA ALA A 50 28.21 -45.98 14.57
C ALA A 50 27.48 -46.02 15.92
N THR A 51 26.62 -45.02 16.14
CA THR A 51 25.24 -45.30 16.61
C THR A 51 24.34 -44.19 16.09
N GLN A 52 23.58 -44.49 15.02
CA GLN A 52 22.35 -43.77 14.73
C GLN A 52 21.45 -43.84 15.97
N ARG A 53 21.09 -42.69 16.54
CA ARG A 53 19.88 -42.57 17.34
C ARG A 53 18.92 -41.63 16.63
N ARG A 54 17.79 -42.21 16.27
CA ARG A 54 16.54 -41.54 15.96
C ARG A 54 16.04 -40.93 17.25
N ASP A 55 15.84 -39.63 17.28
CA ASP A 55 14.87 -39.00 18.16
C ASP A 55 13.83 -38.34 17.26
N SER A 56 12.85 -39.16 16.88
CA SER A 56 11.50 -38.70 16.56
C SER A 56 10.84 -38.29 17.87
N ASP A 57 10.44 -37.02 17.99
CA ASP A 57 9.07 -36.62 18.35
C ASP A 57 8.99 -35.18 18.87
N LEU A 58 8.19 -34.40 18.14
CA LEU A 58 7.33 -33.30 18.58
C LEU A 58 7.88 -32.25 19.57
N CYS A 59 8.02 -31.02 19.05
CA CYS A 59 7.16 -29.93 19.54
C CYS A 59 6.82 -28.99 18.38
N LEU A 60 5.76 -29.37 17.65
CA LEU A 60 4.88 -28.40 17.00
C LEU A 60 4.23 -27.59 18.13
N THR A 61 4.80 -26.45 18.48
CA THR A 61 4.01 -25.38 19.08
C THR A 61 3.76 -24.40 17.97
N ASN A 62 2.50 -24.37 17.51
CA ASN A 62 1.95 -23.36 16.62
C ASN A 62 2.56 -21.99 16.93
N SER A 63 3.55 -21.57 16.16
CA SER A 63 3.70 -20.16 15.89
C SER A 63 2.54 -19.86 14.97
N GLU A 64 1.50 -19.25 15.53
CA GLU A 64 0.43 -18.62 14.74
C GLU A 64 1.09 -17.98 13.53
N GLY A 65 0.75 -18.50 12.34
CA GLY A 65 1.36 -18.06 11.10
C GLY A 65 1.19 -16.55 11.04
N PHE A 66 2.31 -15.83 11.10
CA PHE A 66 2.36 -14.46 10.67
C PHE A 66 1.99 -14.55 9.18
N ALA A 67 0.73 -14.25 8.84
CA ALA A 67 0.30 -14.19 7.46
C ALA A 67 1.28 -13.23 6.78
N MET A 68 2.05 -13.74 5.83
CA MET A 68 2.83 -12.88 4.96
C MET A 68 1.79 -12.13 4.14
N ASN A 69 1.54 -10.88 4.48
CA ASN A 69 0.73 -10.00 3.64
C ASN A 69 1.42 -9.95 2.27
N ASN A 70 0.85 -10.65 1.30
CA ASN A 70 1.38 -10.64 -0.05
C ASN A 70 0.81 -9.42 -0.74
N ILE A 71 1.58 -8.33 -0.72
CA ILE A 71 1.25 -7.12 -1.44
C ILE A 71 1.60 -7.36 -2.91
N GLU A 72 0.61 -7.19 -3.78
CA GLU A 72 0.76 -7.30 -5.23
C GLU A 72 0.22 -6.03 -5.87
N ILE A 73 0.94 -5.45 -6.83
CA ILE A 73 0.47 -4.31 -7.61
C ILE A 73 0.01 -4.83 -8.97
N LYS A 74 -1.21 -4.43 -9.33
CA LYS A 74 -1.86 -4.70 -10.61
C LYS A 74 -2.16 -3.40 -11.32
N TYR A 75 -2.34 -3.46 -12.63
CA TYR A 75 -2.57 -2.29 -13.48
C TYR A 75 -3.76 -2.53 -14.41
N THR A 76 -4.43 -1.45 -14.78
CA THR A 76 -5.49 -1.44 -15.79
C THR A 76 -4.93 -0.97 -17.13
N ILE A 77 -5.65 -1.24 -18.22
CA ILE A 77 -5.36 -0.65 -19.54
C ILE A 77 -5.65 0.87 -19.56
N THR A 78 -6.43 1.37 -18.62
CA THR A 78 -6.79 2.79 -18.49
C THR A 78 -5.80 3.58 -17.63
N HIS A 79 -4.66 2.99 -17.25
CA HIS A 79 -3.57 3.61 -16.49
C HIS A 79 -3.89 3.94 -15.02
N GLU A 80 -4.64 3.06 -14.36
CA GLU A 80 -4.76 2.99 -12.90
C GLU A 80 -3.93 1.84 -12.36
N TRP A 81 -3.43 2.01 -11.13
CA TRP A 81 -2.81 0.92 -10.37
C TRP A 81 -3.71 0.51 -9.20
N ALA A 82 -3.63 -0.77 -8.84
CA ALA A 82 -4.31 -1.37 -7.71
C ALA A 82 -3.30 -2.15 -6.85
N GLU A 83 -2.99 -1.64 -5.65
CA GLU A 83 -2.17 -2.34 -4.66
C GLU A 83 -3.05 -3.27 -3.83
N ILE A 84 -3.00 -4.56 -4.11
CA ILE A 84 -3.80 -5.61 -3.48
C ILE A 84 -3.21 -5.98 -2.11
N LEU A 85 -4.00 -5.77 -1.07
CA LEU A 85 -3.73 -6.15 0.32
C LEU A 85 -4.57 -7.39 0.65
N ASP A 86 -3.91 -8.53 0.86
CA ASP A 86 -4.53 -9.78 1.33
C ASP A 86 -5.72 -10.30 0.48
N SER A 87 -5.76 -9.94 -0.81
CA SER A 87 -6.81 -10.30 -1.79
C SER A 87 -8.23 -9.87 -1.41
N LYS A 88 -8.37 -8.95 -0.45
CA LYS A 88 -9.67 -8.47 0.07
C LYS A 88 -9.77 -6.97 0.09
N GLU A 89 -8.64 -6.28 0.14
CA GLU A 89 -8.59 -4.83 0.11
C GLU A 89 -7.62 -4.42 -0.97
N CYS A 90 -7.85 -3.27 -1.58
CA CYS A 90 -6.84 -2.65 -2.43
C CYS A 90 -6.84 -1.15 -2.28
N SER A 91 -5.66 -0.56 -2.47
CA SER A 91 -5.51 0.89 -2.68
C SER A 91 -5.47 1.15 -4.19
N VAL A 92 -6.12 2.22 -4.64
CA VAL A 92 -6.19 2.59 -6.06
C VAL A 92 -5.61 3.97 -6.27
N GLY A 93 -4.90 4.16 -7.39
CA GLY A 93 -4.39 5.45 -7.84
C GLY A 93 -4.14 5.48 -9.35
N ILE A 94 -3.56 6.56 -9.84
CA ILE A 94 -3.14 6.69 -11.25
C ILE A 94 -1.66 6.35 -11.40
N THR A 95 -1.26 5.81 -12.55
CA THR A 95 0.15 5.52 -12.83
C THR A 95 0.93 6.79 -13.16
N GLU A 96 2.27 6.70 -13.12
CA GLU A 96 3.14 7.79 -13.59
C GLU A 96 2.83 8.13 -15.06
N ARG A 97 2.58 7.12 -15.90
CA ARG A 97 2.20 7.30 -17.30
C ARG A 97 0.92 8.10 -17.48
N ALA A 98 -0.10 7.86 -16.67
CA ALA A 98 -1.31 8.68 -16.68
C ALA A 98 -0.99 10.15 -16.39
N GLN A 99 -0.14 10.40 -15.39
CA GLN A 99 0.30 11.76 -15.06
C GLN A 99 1.08 12.41 -16.21
N GLU A 100 1.96 11.67 -16.88
CA GLU A 100 2.71 12.17 -18.03
C GLU A 100 1.78 12.56 -19.19
N ILE A 101 0.84 11.69 -19.55
CA ILE A 101 -0.15 11.93 -20.62
C ILE A 101 -1.01 13.13 -20.25
N TYR A 102 -1.60 13.14 -19.06
CA TYR A 102 -2.52 14.17 -18.56
C TYR A 102 -1.80 15.27 -17.78
N SER A 103 -0.61 15.64 -18.27
CA SER A 103 0.32 16.60 -17.65
C SER A 103 -0.35 17.72 -16.84
N ASN A 104 0.20 18.01 -15.65
CA ASN A 104 -0.24 19.07 -14.75
C ASN A 104 -1.72 18.98 -14.35
N ILE A 105 -2.00 18.01 -13.47
CA ILE A 105 -3.31 17.82 -12.84
C ILE A 105 -3.56 18.97 -11.87
N ILE A 106 -4.67 19.67 -12.03
CA ILE A 106 -5.03 20.84 -11.20
C ILE A 106 -6.28 20.61 -10.34
N PHE A 107 -7.04 19.55 -10.63
CA PHE A 107 -8.26 19.22 -9.92
C PHE A 107 -8.52 17.71 -9.92
N ILE A 108 -9.16 17.23 -8.86
CA ILE A 108 -9.66 15.87 -8.69
C ILE A 108 -11.08 15.91 -8.13
N GLU A 109 -11.98 15.15 -8.76
CA GLU A 109 -13.21 14.70 -8.14
C GLU A 109 -12.98 13.32 -7.52
N LEU A 110 -12.91 13.29 -6.19
CA LEU A 110 -12.75 12.05 -5.42
C LEU A 110 -14.02 11.19 -5.48
N PRO A 111 -13.90 9.85 -5.44
CA PRO A 111 -15.06 8.97 -5.42
C PRO A 111 -15.91 9.13 -4.16
N SER A 112 -17.21 8.89 -4.28
CA SER A 112 -18.08 8.77 -3.11
C SER A 112 -17.85 7.44 -2.39
N LEU A 113 -18.07 7.40 -1.09
CA LEU A 113 -18.11 6.12 -0.36
C LEU A 113 -19.31 5.29 -0.84
N GLY A 114 -19.10 4.01 -1.13
CA GLY A 114 -20.15 3.11 -1.62
C GLY A 114 -19.64 1.98 -2.52
N GLU A 115 -20.58 1.22 -3.08
CA GLU A 115 -20.33 0.11 -4.00
C GLU A 115 -20.07 0.63 -5.43
N PHE A 116 -19.10 0.04 -6.12
CA PHE A 116 -18.78 0.26 -7.53
C PHE A 116 -18.54 -1.09 -8.23
N GLU A 117 -18.96 -1.19 -9.49
CA GLU A 117 -18.65 -2.33 -10.36
C GLU A 117 -17.29 -2.15 -11.06
N GLN A 118 -16.63 -3.24 -11.45
CA GLN A 118 -15.42 -3.17 -12.28
C GLN A 118 -15.67 -2.31 -13.54
N ASP A 119 -14.69 -1.49 -13.89
CA ASP A 119 -14.70 -0.51 -14.99
C ASP A 119 -15.71 0.65 -14.83
N GLU A 120 -16.46 0.71 -13.72
CA GLU A 120 -17.32 1.84 -13.42
C GLU A 120 -16.49 3.10 -13.12
N ILE A 121 -16.92 4.25 -13.64
CA ILE A 121 -16.29 5.54 -13.34
C ILE A 121 -16.60 5.90 -11.89
N MET A 122 -15.57 5.99 -11.08
CA MET A 122 -15.70 6.36 -9.67
C MET A 122 -15.31 7.82 -9.41
N GLY A 123 -14.48 8.42 -10.26
CA GLY A 123 -14.04 9.82 -10.14
C GLY A 123 -13.39 10.32 -11.43
N HIS A 124 -12.87 11.54 -11.41
CA HIS A 124 -12.10 12.06 -12.54
C HIS A 124 -11.09 13.13 -12.13
N LEU A 125 -10.13 13.41 -13.01
CA LEU A 125 -9.11 14.44 -12.89
C LEU A 125 -9.28 15.47 -14.00
N GLU A 126 -8.93 16.72 -13.73
CA GLU A 126 -8.82 17.76 -14.75
C GLU A 126 -7.41 18.35 -14.80
N THR A 127 -6.93 18.57 -16.02
CA THR A 127 -5.62 19.17 -16.28
C THR A 127 -5.74 20.67 -16.51
N SER A 128 -4.63 21.41 -16.39
CA SER A 128 -4.62 22.85 -16.71
C SER A 128 -5.02 23.16 -18.16
N ASP A 129 -4.88 22.17 -19.04
CA ASP A 129 -5.19 22.29 -20.46
C ASP A 129 -6.66 21.94 -20.76
N GLY A 130 -7.45 21.60 -19.73
CA GLY A 130 -8.88 21.30 -19.83
C GLY A 130 -9.21 19.90 -20.34
N ARG A 131 -8.27 18.95 -20.21
CA ARG A 131 -8.51 17.52 -20.49
C ARG A 131 -9.00 16.83 -19.23
N ASN A 132 -9.92 15.89 -19.40
CA ASN A 132 -10.46 15.08 -18.31
C ASN A 132 -9.95 13.65 -18.42
N PHE A 133 -9.46 13.10 -17.31
CA PHE A 133 -9.13 11.69 -17.17
C PHE A 133 -10.14 11.07 -16.20
N TYR A 134 -10.89 10.06 -16.64
CA TYR A 134 -11.86 9.37 -15.79
C TYR A 134 -11.17 8.20 -15.09
N ILE A 135 -11.37 8.10 -13.78
CA ILE A 135 -10.78 7.05 -12.96
C ILE A 135 -11.80 5.92 -12.86
N HIS A 136 -11.41 4.74 -13.35
CA HIS A 136 -12.23 3.55 -13.34
C HIS A 136 -11.93 2.66 -12.13
N ALA A 137 -12.94 1.99 -11.59
CA ALA A 137 -12.75 1.00 -10.54
C ALA A 137 -12.06 -0.26 -11.12
N PRO A 138 -10.88 -0.66 -10.62
CA PRO A 138 -10.14 -1.79 -11.18
C PRO A 138 -10.82 -3.14 -10.92
N VAL A 139 -11.60 -3.22 -9.83
CA VAL A 139 -12.37 -4.39 -9.41
C VAL A 139 -13.66 -3.94 -8.74
N SER A 140 -14.67 -4.80 -8.78
CA SER A 140 -15.94 -4.57 -8.09
C SER A 140 -15.74 -4.59 -6.58
N GLY A 141 -16.27 -3.58 -5.88
CA GLY A 141 -16.03 -3.42 -4.46
C GLY A 141 -16.67 -2.21 -3.79
N GLU A 142 -16.47 -2.12 -2.47
CA GLU A 142 -16.93 -1.01 -1.64
C GLU A 142 -15.78 -0.03 -1.35
N VAL A 143 -15.88 1.22 -1.81
CA VAL A 143 -14.98 2.31 -1.42
C VAL A 143 -15.27 2.68 0.03
N TYR A 144 -14.30 2.43 0.91
CA TYR A 144 -14.43 2.69 2.35
C TYR A 144 -13.58 3.86 2.85
N GLU A 145 -12.57 4.28 2.08
CA GLU A 145 -11.67 5.38 2.42
C GLU A 145 -11.24 6.11 1.16
N VAL A 146 -11.12 7.44 1.25
CA VAL A 146 -10.63 8.31 0.17
C VAL A 146 -9.55 9.23 0.71
N ASN A 147 -8.59 9.59 -0.14
CA ASN A 147 -7.48 10.45 0.24
C ASN A 147 -7.90 11.93 0.15
N THR A 148 -8.52 12.44 1.22
CA THR A 148 -8.94 13.85 1.29
C THR A 148 -7.76 14.83 1.24
N ALA A 149 -6.52 14.37 1.44
CA ALA A 149 -5.35 15.25 1.33
C ALA A 149 -5.16 15.77 -0.10
N LEU A 150 -5.68 15.08 -1.12
CA LEU A 150 -5.57 15.50 -2.52
C LEU A 150 -6.39 16.76 -2.82
N GLU A 151 -7.44 17.06 -2.04
CA GLU A 151 -8.20 18.31 -2.16
C GLU A 151 -7.38 19.53 -1.70
N ASP A 152 -6.50 19.33 -0.72
CA ASP A 152 -5.64 20.37 -0.16
C ASP A 152 -4.28 20.46 -0.90
N ASP A 153 -3.75 19.33 -1.38
CA ASP A 153 -2.44 19.22 -2.02
C ASP A 153 -2.48 18.29 -3.26
N ILE A 154 -2.99 18.84 -4.37
CA ILE A 154 -3.05 18.13 -5.67
C ILE A 154 -1.67 17.78 -6.23
N GLU A 155 -0.60 18.45 -5.77
CA GLU A 155 0.76 18.18 -6.20
C GLU A 155 1.24 16.77 -5.86
N LEU A 156 0.58 16.09 -4.92
CA LEU A 156 0.86 14.68 -4.62
C LEU A 156 0.62 13.79 -5.84
N LEU A 157 -0.42 14.04 -6.63
CA LEU A 157 -0.67 13.32 -7.88
C LEU A 157 0.39 13.63 -8.95
N ASN A 158 0.87 14.87 -9.00
CA ASN A 158 1.86 15.27 -10.01
C ASN A 158 3.28 14.80 -9.69
N ARG A 159 3.63 14.58 -8.41
CA ARG A 159 5.00 14.22 -8.00
C ARG A 159 5.15 12.78 -7.54
N PHE A 160 4.10 12.20 -6.97
CA PHE A 160 4.11 10.87 -6.35
C PHE A 160 2.82 10.10 -6.66
N PRO A 161 2.43 9.92 -7.93
CA PRO A 161 1.16 9.28 -8.31
C PRO A 161 1.03 7.84 -7.78
N GLU A 162 2.12 7.08 -7.76
CA GLU A 162 2.18 5.70 -7.23
C GLU A 162 2.59 5.62 -5.74
N GLY A 163 2.63 6.76 -5.05
CA GLY A 163 3.00 6.83 -3.63
C GLY A 163 1.92 7.51 -2.81
N ASP A 164 2.21 8.72 -2.33
CA ASP A 164 1.26 9.51 -1.51
C ASP A 164 0.03 9.98 -2.33
N GLY A 165 0.04 9.79 -3.66
CA GLY A 165 -1.04 10.10 -4.60
C GLY A 165 -2.16 9.04 -4.71
N TRP A 166 -2.24 8.05 -3.81
CA TRP A 166 -3.38 7.12 -3.78
C TRP A 166 -4.71 7.88 -3.65
N ILE A 167 -5.75 7.41 -4.33
CA ILE A 167 -7.04 8.10 -4.47
C ILE A 167 -8.07 7.53 -3.49
N CYS A 168 -8.22 6.20 -3.46
CA CYS A 168 -9.18 5.54 -2.58
C CYS A 168 -8.71 4.14 -2.18
N LYS A 169 -9.44 3.55 -1.23
CA LYS A 169 -9.31 2.14 -0.88
C LYS A 169 -10.64 1.43 -1.02
N LEU A 170 -10.58 0.24 -1.59
CA LEU A 170 -11.71 -0.62 -1.90
C LEU A 170 -11.65 -1.89 -1.05
N ARG A 171 -12.82 -2.41 -0.65
CA ARG A 171 -12.99 -3.81 -0.29
C ARG A 171 -13.41 -4.59 -1.52
N ILE A 172 -12.60 -5.55 -1.91
CA ILE A 172 -12.79 -6.37 -3.11
C ILE A 172 -13.94 -7.35 -2.85
N GLU A 173 -14.99 -7.27 -3.66
CA GLU A 173 -16.13 -8.20 -3.59
C GLU A 173 -15.87 -9.45 -4.42
N ASN A 174 -15.22 -9.31 -5.58
CA ASN A 174 -14.95 -10.39 -6.50
C ASN A 174 -13.44 -10.57 -6.79
N PRO A 175 -12.73 -11.40 -6.00
CA PRO A 175 -11.28 -11.58 -6.17
C PRO A 175 -10.83 -12.15 -7.51
N SER A 176 -11.71 -12.82 -8.28
CA SER A 176 -11.32 -13.34 -9.60
C SER A 176 -11.08 -12.24 -10.63
N GLU A 177 -11.62 -11.03 -10.41
CA GLU A 177 -11.41 -9.88 -11.30
C GLU A 177 -9.96 -9.39 -11.26
N ILE A 178 -9.23 -9.67 -10.16
CA ILE A 178 -7.79 -9.37 -10.04
C ILE A 178 -6.97 -10.10 -11.10
N GLU A 179 -7.41 -11.29 -11.55
CA GLU A 179 -6.72 -12.08 -12.58
C GLU A 179 -6.83 -11.45 -13.97
N ALA A 180 -7.80 -10.56 -14.19
CA ALA A 180 -7.97 -9.84 -15.45
C ALA A 180 -7.06 -8.60 -15.55
N LEU A 181 -6.51 -8.14 -14.42
CA LEU A 181 -5.63 -6.99 -14.36
C LEU A 181 -4.20 -7.36 -14.79
N LEU A 182 -3.50 -6.37 -15.34
CA LEU A 182 -2.15 -6.53 -15.83
C LEU A 182 -1.15 -6.60 -14.67
N THR A 183 -0.16 -7.46 -14.79
CA THR A 183 1.07 -7.38 -14.00
C THR A 183 1.98 -6.27 -14.54
N LEU A 184 2.94 -5.81 -13.74
CA LEU A 184 3.91 -4.80 -14.18
C LEU A 184 4.55 -5.12 -15.56
N PRO A 185 5.10 -6.32 -15.85
CA PRO A 185 5.70 -6.60 -17.16
C PRO A 185 4.67 -6.62 -18.30
N GLU A 186 3.41 -6.96 -18.03
CA GLU A 186 2.35 -6.90 -19.04
C GLU A 186 1.94 -5.45 -19.30
N TYR A 187 1.90 -4.62 -18.27
CA TYR A 187 1.62 -3.19 -18.36
C TYR A 187 2.75 -2.43 -19.08
N GLU A 188 4.01 -2.68 -18.76
CA GLU A 188 5.17 -2.10 -19.48
C GLU A 188 5.14 -2.46 -20.98
N ALA A 189 4.81 -3.71 -21.31
CA ALA A 189 4.66 -4.13 -22.71
C ALA A 189 3.48 -3.41 -23.40
N TYR A 190 2.36 -3.24 -22.68
CA TYR A 190 1.22 -2.48 -23.18
C TYR A 190 1.55 -1.02 -23.45
N GLU A 191 2.29 -0.36 -22.54
CA GLU A 191 2.75 1.03 -22.72
C GLU A 191 3.67 1.20 -23.94
N GLU A 192 4.60 0.26 -24.14
CA GLU A 192 5.48 0.26 -25.32
C GLU A 192 4.69 0.10 -26.62
N GLU A 193 3.70 -0.79 -26.66
CA GLU A 193 2.82 -0.97 -27.81
C GLU A 193 1.98 0.29 -28.10
N GLU A 194 1.38 0.90 -27.07
CA GLU A 194 0.59 2.13 -27.19
C GLU A 194 1.43 3.30 -27.74
N LEU A 195 2.65 3.48 -27.22
CA LEU A 195 3.59 4.51 -27.70
C LEU A 195 3.96 4.32 -29.17
N ASN A 196 4.18 3.07 -29.60
CA ASN A 196 4.52 2.76 -30.99
C ASN A 196 3.35 3.04 -31.94
N GLU A 197 2.11 2.83 -31.51
CA GLU A 197 0.91 3.14 -32.30
C GLU A 197 0.71 4.65 -32.47
N GLU A 198 0.99 5.45 -31.44
CA GLU A 198 0.91 6.92 -31.51
C GLU A 198 1.98 7.50 -32.46
N GLU A 199 3.19 6.93 -32.49
CA GLU A 199 4.26 7.31 -33.44
C GLU A 199 3.90 6.96 -34.90
N TYR A 200 3.04 5.96 -35.12
CA TYR A 200 2.57 5.53 -36.45
C TYR A 200 1.25 6.20 -36.85
N LEU A 201 0.95 7.40 -36.37
CA LEU A 201 0.05 8.28 -37.12
C LEU A 201 0.83 8.77 -38.34
N PRO A 202 0.57 8.28 -39.57
CA PRO A 202 1.19 8.90 -40.72
C PRO A 202 0.84 10.36 -40.64
N GLU A 203 1.84 11.25 -40.73
CA GLU A 203 1.60 12.66 -41.04
C GLU A 203 0.66 12.63 -42.24
N THR A 204 -0.64 12.78 -42.04
CA THR A 204 -1.56 12.82 -43.16
C THR A 204 -1.19 14.11 -43.83
N ASP A 205 -0.45 13.96 -44.93
CA ASP A 205 -0.20 14.81 -46.08
C ASP A 205 -1.37 15.78 -46.35
N PHE A 206 -1.65 16.67 -45.40
CA PHE A 206 -2.62 17.75 -45.50
C PHE A 206 -2.01 18.97 -46.21
N TYR A 207 -0.83 18.79 -46.80
CA TYR A 207 -0.25 19.68 -47.78
C TYR A 207 0.01 18.89 -49.05
N GLU A 208 -1.03 18.72 -49.86
CA GLU A 208 -1.02 18.82 -51.33
C GLU A 208 -2.34 18.28 -51.91
N ASN A 209 -3.42 19.03 -51.72
CA ASN A 209 -4.54 19.03 -52.69
C ASN A 209 -5.41 20.29 -52.57
N ILE A 210 -4.75 21.45 -52.48
CA ILE A 210 -5.34 22.71 -52.94
C ILE A 210 -5.03 22.80 -54.43
N GLU A 211 -5.59 21.88 -55.22
CA GLU A 211 -5.72 22.10 -56.66
C GLU A 211 -6.96 22.96 -56.88
N ASP A 212 -6.70 24.18 -57.36
CA ASP A 212 -7.53 25.01 -58.23
C ASP A 212 -9.05 24.78 -58.17
N TYR A 213 -9.79 25.70 -57.53
CA TYR A 213 -11.10 26.18 -58.01
C TYR A 213 -11.46 27.57 -57.45
#